data_AF-A0A7X3P1E7-F1
#
_entry.id   AF-A0A7X3P1E7-F1
#
_cell.length_a   1.000
_cell.length_b   1.000
_cell.length_c   1.000
_cell.angle_alpha   90.00
_cell.angle_beta   90.00
_cell.angle_gamma   90.00
#
_symmetry.space_group_name_H-M   'P 1'
#
loop_
_entity.id
_entity.type
_entity.pdbx_description
1 polymer ?
#
loop_
_entity_poly.entity_id
_entity_poly.type
_entity_poly.pdbx_seq_one_letter_code
_entity_poly.pdbx_strand_id
1 'polypeptide(L)' 'MLREVQTVQNVWPLLTEVVFVPHAQSEYQRLTEVLDSLIDVVGEDEDHPLASLMEVISVLIEKYEDEHVPELTEI' A
#
# COMPACT_ATOMS: atom_id res chain seq x y z
N MET A 1 -16.30 -17.24 -3.48
CA MET A 1 -16.48 -15.82 -3.84
C MET A 1 -17.39 -15.03 -2.88
N LEU A 2 -18.65 -15.42 -2.66
CA LEU A 2 -19.58 -14.60 -1.85
C LEU A 2 -19.19 -14.52 -0.36
N ARG A 3 -18.60 -15.58 0.20
CA ARG A 3 -18.19 -15.64 1.61
C ARG A 3 -16.95 -14.79 1.86
N GLU A 4 -16.00 -14.82 0.95
CA GLU A 4 -14.75 -14.08 0.98
C GLU A 4 -15.04 -12.58 0.88
N VAL A 5 -15.92 -12.16 -0.04
CA VAL A 5 -16.37 -10.76 -0.13
C VAL A 5 -17.08 -10.31 1.13
N GLN A 6 -17.89 -11.17 1.76
CA GLN A 6 -18.56 -10.83 3.02
C GLN A 6 -17.58 -10.72 4.19
N THR A 7 -16.56 -11.59 4.24
CA THR A 7 -15.46 -11.46 5.19
C THR A 7 -14.73 -10.14 4.99
N VAL A 8 -14.36 -9.81 3.75
CA VAL A 8 -13.72 -8.53 3.39
C VAL A 8 -14.60 -7.37 3.83
N GLN A 9 -15.90 -7.37 3.50
CA GLN A 9 -16.83 -6.30 3.88
C GLN A 9 -16.86 -6.04 5.39
N ASN A 10 -16.76 -7.09 6.21
CA ASN A 10 -16.77 -6.96 7.67
C ASN A 10 -15.46 -6.43 8.24
N VAL A 11 -14.32 -6.75 7.61
CA VAL A 11 -12.99 -6.30 8.08
C VAL A 11 -12.53 -4.99 7.41
N TRP A 12 -13.11 -4.63 6.27
CA TRP A 12 -12.68 -3.49 5.45
C TRP A 12 -12.63 -2.16 6.22
N PRO A 13 -13.59 -1.81 7.09
CA PRO A 13 -13.50 -0.57 7.87
C PRO A 13 -12.28 -0.48 8.80
N LEU A 14 -11.64 -1.61 9.12
CA LEU A 14 -10.39 -1.65 9.89
C LEU A 14 -9.16 -1.47 8.99
N LEU A 15 -9.30 -1.71 7.68
CA LEU A 15 -8.23 -1.67 6.69
C LEU A 15 -8.22 -0.37 5.88
N THR A 16 -9.28 0.45 5.92
CA THR A 16 -9.37 1.71 5.15
C THR A 16 -8.26 2.71 5.48
N GLU A 17 -7.64 2.56 6.63
CA GLU A 17 -6.54 3.38 7.12
C GLU A 17 -5.16 2.91 6.61
N VAL A 18 -5.10 1.73 5.99
CA VAL A 18 -3.88 1.06 5.51
C VAL A 18 -3.92 0.88 4.00
N VAL A 19 -5.09 0.56 3.44
CA VAL A 19 -5.29 0.31 2.01
C VAL A 19 -6.28 1.31 1.44
N PHE A 20 -5.74 2.35 0.80
CA PHE A 20 -6.51 3.39 0.12
C PHE A 20 -5.70 4.00 -1.03
N VAL A 21 -6.38 4.60 -2.00
CA VAL A 21 -5.69 5.36 -3.06
C VAL A 21 -5.34 6.74 -2.50
N PRO A 22 -4.06 7.14 -2.47
CA PRO A 22 -3.68 8.46 -1.99
C PRO A 22 -4.04 9.52 -3.02
N HIS A 23 -4.61 10.63 -2.55
CA HIS A 23 -4.99 11.80 -3.35
C HIS A 23 -4.35 13.10 -2.82
N ALA A 24 -3.67 13.03 -1.68
CA ALA A 24 -2.95 14.15 -1.08
C ALA A 24 -1.57 13.74 -0.55
N GLN A 25 -0.67 14.71 -0.38
CA GLN A 25 0.69 14.47 0.12
C GLN A 25 0.72 13.79 1.49
N SER A 26 -0.21 14.15 2.38
CA SER A 26 -0.32 13.52 3.71
C SER A 26 -0.74 12.06 3.63
N GLU A 27 -1.56 11.71 2.65
CA GLU A 27 -2.02 10.34 2.41
C GLU A 27 -0.90 9.49 1.81
N TYR A 28 -0.13 10.06 0.88
CA TYR A 28 1.12 9.46 0.39
C TYR A 28 2.11 9.18 1.53
N GLN A 29 2.39 10.18 2.38
CA GLN A 29 3.31 10.02 3.53
C GLN A 29 2.86 8.92 4.49
N ARG A 30 1.55 8.79 4.67
CA ARG A 30 0.99 7.72 5.47
C ARG A 30 1.24 6.35 4.84
N LEU A 31 1.06 6.21 3.52
CA LEU A 31 1.34 4.95 2.84
C LEU A 31 2.84 4.60 2.89
N THR A 32 3.74 5.59 2.83
CA THR A 32 5.18 5.34 3.01
C THR A 32 5.50 4.83 4.41
N GLU A 33 4.87 5.38 5.47
CA GLU A 33 5.02 4.87 6.85
C GLU A 33 4.47 3.44 7.01
N VAL A 34 3.37 3.13 6.34
CA VAL A 34 2.82 1.78 6.27
C VAL A 34 3.80 0.83 5.57
N LEU A 35 4.38 1.25 4.45
CA LEU A 35 5.35 0.45 3.71
C LEU A 35 6.60 0.15 4.56
N ASP A 36 7.14 1.14 5.26
CA ASP A 36 8.27 0.95 6.19
C ASP A 36 7.94 -0.09 7.27
N SER A 37 6.74 0.00 7.86
CA SER A 37 6.27 -0.97 8.86
C SER A 37 6.12 -2.38 8.28
N LEU A 38 5.71 -2.50 7.01
CA LEU A 38 5.60 -3.78 6.32
C LEU A 38 6.98 -4.38 6.03
N ILE A 39 7.95 -3.57 5.62
CA ILE A 39 9.34 -4.01 5.41
C ILE A 39 9.93 -4.56 6.71
N ASP A 40 9.70 -3.90 7.84
CA ASP A 40 10.16 -4.37 9.16
C ASP A 40 9.54 -5.72 9.57
N VAL A 41 8.27 -5.97 9.18
CA VAL A 41 7.53 -7.18 9.55
C VAL A 41 7.82 -8.34 8.59
N VAL A 42 7.82 -8.08 7.28
CA VAL A 42 8.08 -9.08 6.24
C VAL A 42 9.56 -9.47 6.23
N GLY A 43 10.46 -8.49 6.36
CA GLY A 43 11.90 -8.71 6.32
C GLY A 43 12.34 -9.43 5.04
N GLU A 44 13.07 -10.53 5.21
CA GLU A 44 13.58 -11.38 4.12
C GLU A 44 12.65 -12.57 3.79
N ASP A 45 11.48 -12.67 4.43
CA ASP A 45 10.53 -13.76 4.22
C ASP A 45 9.61 -13.47 3.01
N GLU A 46 10.02 -13.93 1.84
CA GLU A 46 9.24 -13.77 0.60
C GLU A 46 7.89 -14.52 0.64
N ASP A 47 7.75 -15.54 1.49
CA ASP A 47 6.49 -16.31 1.66
C ASP A 47 5.57 -15.69 2.75
N HIS A 48 5.95 -14.55 3.33
CA HIS A 48 5.21 -13.92 4.40
C HIS A 48 3.78 -13.53 3.96
N PRO A 49 2.72 -13.76 4.77
CA PRO A 49 1.34 -13.46 4.38
C PRO A 49 1.08 -12.00 3.99
N LEU A 50 1.91 -11.06 4.48
CA LEU A 50 1.83 -9.63 4.17
C LEU A 50 2.71 -9.20 2.98
N ALA A 51 3.50 -10.09 2.37
CA ALA A 51 4.33 -9.74 1.22
C ALA A 51 3.47 -9.22 0.05
N SER A 52 2.33 -9.86 -0.21
CA SER A 52 1.37 -9.38 -1.22
C SER A 52 0.73 -8.02 -0.88
N LEU A 53 0.60 -7.68 0.42
CA LEU A 53 0.13 -6.37 0.83
C LEU A 53 1.22 -5.32 0.61
N MET A 54 2.48 -5.64 0.92
CA MET A 54 3.62 -4.76 0.64
C MET A 54 3.69 -4.38 -0.83
N GLU A 55 3.51 -5.34 -1.75
CA GLU A 55 3.43 -5.08 -3.20
C GLU A 55 2.28 -4.12 -3.55
N VAL A 56 1.07 -4.35 -3.01
CA VAL A 56 -0.08 -3.48 -3.25
C VAL A 56 0.17 -2.04 -2.77
N ILE A 57 0.77 -1.87 -1.60
CA ILE A 57 1.09 -0.54 -1.06
C ILE A 57 2.14 0.16 -1.93
N SER A 58 3.19 -0.55 -2.38
CA SER A 58 4.20 0.01 -3.28
C SER A 58 3.60 0.53 -4.58
N VAL A 59 2.66 -0.21 -5.20
CA VAL A 59 1.97 0.23 -6.43
C VAL A 59 1.11 1.49 -6.18
N LEU A 60 0.48 1.61 -5.00
CA LEU A 60 -0.32 2.79 -4.67
C LEU A 60 0.55 4.04 -4.46
N ILE A 61 1.75 3.86 -3.90
CA ILE A 61 2.77 4.91 -3.75
C ILE A 61 3.30 5.33 -5.13
N GLU A 62 3.74 4.37 -5.95
CA GLU A 62 4.25 4.61 -7.31
C GLU A 62 3.24 5.39 -8.15
N LYS A 63 1.96 4.98 -8.12
CA LYS A 63 0.90 5.70 -8.84
C LYS A 63 0.79 7.18 -8.42
N TYR A 64 0.93 7.49 -7.13
CA TYR A 64 0.90 8.87 -6.67
C TYR A 64 2.12 9.64 -7.18
N GLU A 65 3.29 9.00 -7.15
CA GLU A 65 4.55 9.58 -7.62
C GLU A 65 4.51 9.89 -9.11
N ASP A 66 4.00 8.98 -9.95
CA ASP A 66 3.84 9.20 -11.39
C ASP A 66 3.01 10.47 -11.71
N GLU A 67 2.01 10.76 -10.87
CA GLU A 67 1.12 11.91 -11.06
C GLU A 67 1.70 13.23 -10.49
N HIS A 68 2.61 13.17 -9.50
CA HIS A 68 3.01 14.33 -8.69
C HIS A 68 4.50 14.62 -8.67
N VAL A 69 5.36 13.65 -9.00
CA VAL A 69 6.80 13.76 -9.01
C VAL A 69 7.27 13.78 -10.46
N PRO A 70 7.95 14.84 -10.92
CA PRO A 70 8.52 14.86 -12.26
C PRO A 70 9.47 13.70 -12.44
N GLU A 71 9.31 12.92 -13.51
CA GLU A 71 10.28 11.90 -13.88
C GLU A 71 11.67 12.54 -14.00
N LEU A 72 12.67 11.87 -13.43
CA LEU A 72 14.06 12.26 -13.62
C LEU A 72 14.42 11.99 -15.08
N THR A 73 14.25 12.97 -15.95
CA THR A 73 14.86 12.95 -17.28
C THR A 73 16.36 13.05 -17.10
N GLU A 74 17.09 11.96 -17.30
CA GLU A 74 18.55 11.98 -17.43
C GLU A 74 18.93 13.02 -18.51
N ILE A 75 19.82 13.93 -18.14
CA ILE A 75 20.38 14.98 -19.03
C ILE A 75 21.63 14.45 -19.74
#